data_AF-A0A382YJ23-F1
#
_entry.id   AF-A0A382YJ23-F1
#
_cell.length_a   1.000
_cell.length_b   1.000
_cell.length_c   1.000
_cell.angle_alpha   90.00
_cell.angle_beta   90.00
_cell.angle_gamma   90.00
#
_symmetry.space_group_name_H-M   'P 1'
#
loop_
_entity.id
_entity.type
_entity.pdbx_description
1 polymer ?
#
loop_
_entity_poly.entity_id
_entity_poly.type
_entity_poly.pdbx_seq_one_letter_code
_entity_poly.pdbx_strand_id
1 'polypeptide(L)' 'MTEPTRKLAAIVFTDIVGFTKLTAKDQSKASGLIKQQRGLFRPIVDSYNGTWVKEMGDGLILTFDTVTDAVNCCIKLQE' A
#
# COMPACT_ATOMS: atom_id res chain seq x y z
N MET A 1 25.76 -21.02 -0.54
CA MET A 1 24.58 -20.22 -0.15
C MET A 1 25.00 -18.76 -0.21
N THR A 2 24.27 -17.90 -0.91
CA THR A 2 24.57 -16.47 -0.95
C THR A 2 24.37 -15.87 0.43
N GLU A 3 25.31 -15.05 0.90
CA GLU A 3 25.16 -14.37 2.18
C GLU A 3 24.00 -13.37 2.12
N PRO A 4 23.15 -13.30 3.16
CA PRO A 4 22.03 -12.36 3.19
C PRO A 4 22.53 -10.91 3.18
N THR A 5 22.05 -10.12 2.23
CA THR A 5 22.37 -8.68 2.15
C THR A 5 21.56 -7.91 3.19
N ARG A 6 22.23 -7.12 4.04
CA ARG A 6 21.56 -6.21 4.98
C ARG A 6 21.09 -4.95 4.25
N LYS A 7 19.85 -4.55 4.48
CA LYS A 7 19.26 -3.32 3.95
C LYS A 7 18.44 -2.63 5.04
N LEU A 8 18.62 -1.31 5.18
CA LEU A 8 17.69 -0.47 5.93
C LEU A 8 16.53 -0.11 5.01
N ALA A 9 15.30 -0.26 5.47
CA ALA A 9 14.10 0.09 4.72
C ALA A 9 12.99 0.57 5.65
N ALA A 10 12.22 1.55 5.19
CA ALA A 10 10.94 1.88 5.80
C ALA A 10 9.87 0.96 5.21
N ILE A 11 9.02 0.37 6.06
CA ILE A 11 7.95 -0.54 5.66
C ILE A 11 6.62 0.09 6.06
N VAL A 12 5.73 0.26 5.09
CA VAL A 12 4.39 0.83 5.28
C VAL A 12 3.35 -0.27 5.12
N PHE A 13 2.42 -0.31 6.06
CA PHE A 13 1.23 -1.15 6.01
C PHE A 13 0.01 -0.24 5.91
N THR A 14 -0.90 -0.56 5.00
CA THR A 14 -2.19 0.15 4.85
C THR A 14 -3.34 -0.82 5.00
N ASP A 15 -4.51 -0.31 5.38
CA ASP A 15 -5.77 -1.07 5.50
C ASP A 15 -6.95 -0.12 5.22
N ILE A 16 -8.06 -0.64 4.67
CA ILE A 16 -9.23 0.19 4.38
C ILE A 16 -10.20 0.13 5.56
N VAL A 17 -10.47 1.29 6.17
CA VAL A 17 -11.40 1.39 7.29
C VAL A 17 -12.80 0.86 6.89
N GLY A 18 -13.29 -0.14 7.62
CA GLY A 18 -14.62 -0.69 7.44
C GLY A 18 -14.78 -1.67 6.27
N PHE A 19 -13.69 -2.09 5.64
CA PHE A 19 -13.73 -2.97 4.46
C PHE A 19 -14.43 -4.30 4.70
N THR A 20 -14.22 -4.94 5.85
CA THR A 20 -14.91 -6.19 6.21
C THR A 20 -16.44 -6.03 6.20
N LYS A 21 -16.94 -4.90 6.74
CA LYS A 21 -18.37 -4.59 6.75
C LYS A 21 -18.90 -4.31 5.34
N LEU A 22 -18.14 -3.61 4.51
CA LEU A 22 -18.50 -3.38 3.11
C LEU A 22 -18.58 -4.70 2.34
N THR A 23 -17.57 -5.55 2.49
CA THR A 23 -17.50 -6.86 1.82
C THR A 23 -18.67 -7.76 2.20
N ALA A 24 -19.05 -7.79 3.48
CA ALA A 24 -20.20 -8.54 3.96
C ALA A 24 -21.53 -8.05 3.37
N LYS A 25 -21.64 -6.74 3.07
CA LYS A 25 -22.85 -6.13 2.51
C LYS A 25 -22.91 -6.24 0.99
N ASP A 26 -21.79 -6.03 0.31
CA ASP A 26 -21.70 -5.92 -1.14
C ASP A 26 -20.27 -6.24 -1.63
N GLN A 27 -20.06 -7.49 -2.01
CA GLN A 27 -18.75 -7.98 -2.45
C GLN A 27 -18.29 -7.34 -3.77
N SER A 28 -19.21 -7.06 -4.71
CA SER A 28 -18.87 -6.43 -5.99
C SER A 28 -18.38 -5.01 -5.79
N LYS A 29 -19.03 -4.22 -4.91
CA LYS A 29 -18.54 -2.89 -4.53
C LYS A 29 -17.19 -2.94 -3.82
N ALA A 30 -16.99 -3.89 -2.91
CA ALA A 30 -15.71 -4.07 -2.22
C ALA A 30 -14.56 -4.34 -3.22
N SER A 31 -14.79 -5.20 -4.22
CA SER A 31 -13.80 -5.46 -5.28
C SER A 31 -13.54 -4.24 -6.16
N GLY A 32 -14.58 -3.47 -6.50
CA GLY A 32 -14.45 -2.21 -7.23
C GLY A 32 -13.61 -1.18 -6.47
N LEU A 33 -13.83 -1.06 -5.16
CA LEU A 33 -13.08 -0.16 -4.29
C LEU A 33 -11.59 -0.51 -4.26
N ILE A 34 -11.24 -1.79 -4.13
CA ILE A 34 -9.84 -2.24 -4.21
C ILE A 34 -9.20 -1.84 -5.54
N LYS A 35 -9.88 -2.08 -6.66
CA LYS A 35 -9.35 -1.72 -7.99
C LYS A 35 -9.12 -0.21 -8.11
N GLN A 36 -10.07 0.59 -7.63
CA GLN A 36 -9.96 2.04 -7.62
C GLN A 36 -8.80 2.50 -6.74
N GLN A 37 -8.71 2.03 -5.49
CA GLN A 37 -7.62 2.37 -4.57
C GLN A 37 -6.27 2.05 -5.19
N ARG A 38 -6.08 0.84 -5.74
CA ARG A 38 -4.80 0.44 -6.35
C ARG A 38 -4.43 1.30 -7.56
N GLY A 39 -5.41 1.63 -8.41
CA GLY A 39 -5.21 2.51 -9.56
C GLY A 39 -4.79 3.93 -9.16
N LEU A 40 -5.32 4.45 -8.04
CA LEU A 40 -4.97 5.76 -7.50
C LEU A 40 -3.63 5.74 -6.76
N PHE A 41 -3.38 4.70 -5.96
CA PHE A 41 -2.23 4.63 -5.06
C PHE A 41 -0.93 4.35 -5.81
N ARG A 42 -0.96 3.46 -6.81
CA ARG A 42 0.26 3.02 -7.52
C ARG A 42 1.09 4.16 -8.11
N PRO A 43 0.51 5.11 -8.88
CA PRO A 43 1.30 6.24 -9.39
C PRO A 43 1.85 7.15 -8.28
N ILE A 44 1.15 7.28 -7.15
CA ILE A 44 1.62 8.05 -5.99
C ILE A 44 2.84 7.34 -5.37
N VAL A 45 2.71 6.04 -5.08
CA VAL A 45 3.81 5.23 -4.52
C VAL A 45 5.05 5.29 -5.43
N ASP A 46 4.86 5.12 -6.74
CA ASP A 46 5.96 5.19 -7.71
C ASP A 46 6.62 6.58 -7.72
N SER A 47 5.84 7.66 -7.57
CA SER A 47 6.36 9.04 -7.53
C SER A 47 7.22 9.36 -6.30
N TYR A 48 7.09 8.57 -5.23
CA TYR A 48 7.90 8.66 -4.00
C TYR A 48 8.93 7.52 -3.91
N ASN A 49 9.32 6.91 -5.04
CA ASN A 49 10.31 5.82 -5.07
C ASN A 49 9.93 4.61 -4.22
N GLY A 50 8.63 4.39 -3.99
CA GLY A 50 8.13 3.26 -3.23
C GLY A 50 8.12 1.98 -4.05
N THR A 51 8.29 0.85 -3.37
CA THR A 51 8.17 -0.47 -3.96
C THR A 51 6.88 -1.14 -3.47
N TRP A 52 6.06 -1.59 -4.43
CA TRP A 52 4.84 -2.34 -4.15
C TRP A 52 5.17 -3.81 -3.86
N VAL A 53 5.32 -4.18 -2.58
CA VAL A 53 5.80 -5.52 -2.20
C VAL A 53 4.70 -6.56 -2.30
N LYS A 54 3.54 -6.30 -1.69
CA LYS A 54 2.46 -7.29 -1.59
C LYS A 54 1.10 -6.65 -1.36
N GLU A 55 0.08 -7.34 -1.84
CA GLU A 55 -1.33 -7.06 -1.57
C GLU A 55 -1.89 -8.18 -0.68
N MET A 56 -2.62 -7.83 0.38
CA MET A 56 -3.19 -8.77 1.35
C MET A 56 -4.63 -8.38 1.66
N GLY A 57 -5.57 -8.86 0.86
CA GLY A 57 -6.96 -8.40 0.91
C GLY A 57 -7.07 -6.94 0.46
N ASP A 58 -7.59 -6.09 1.33
CA ASP A 58 -7.62 -4.63 1.20
C ASP A 58 -6.35 -3.94 1.71
N GLY A 59 -5.48 -4.67 2.42
CA GLY A 59 -4.21 -4.14 2.90
C GLY A 59 -3.09 -4.18 1.86
N LEU A 60 -2.14 -3.26 2.00
CA LEU A 60 -0.92 -3.17 1.19
C LEU A 60 0.33 -3.20 2.06
N ILE A 61 1.39 -3.82 1.54
CA ILE A 61 2.75 -3.74 2.07
C ILE A 61 3.60 -3.01 1.04
N LEU A 62 4.16 -1.87 1.44
CA LEU A 62 5.03 -1.03 0.63
C LEU A 62 6.38 -0.87 1.33
N THR A 63 7.45 -0.71 0.57
CA THR A 63 8.77 -0.40 1.11
C THR A 63 9.39 0.82 0.45
N PHE A 64 10.20 1.53 1.22
CA PHE A 64 10.92 2.72 0.78
C PHE A 64 12.35 2.69 1.31
N ASP A 65 13.28 3.28 0.57
CA ASP A 65 14.68 3.39 0.98
C ASP A 65 14.89 4.51 2.02
N THR A 66 13.97 5.46 2.10
CA THR A 66 14.00 6.56 3.08
C THR A 66 12.68 6.67 3.85
N VAL A 67 12.77 7.11 5.11
CA VAL A 67 11.59 7.38 5.94
C VAL A 67 10.82 8.59 5.42
N THR A 68 11.51 9.61 4.91
CA THR A 68 10.90 10.82 4.36
C THR A 68 10.00 10.52 3.17
N ASP A 69 10.45 9.69 2.24
CA ASP A 69 9.63 9.27 1.09
C ASP A 69 8.39 8.49 1.52
N ALA A 70 8.56 7.55 2.46
CA ALA A 70 7.46 6.78 3.01
C ALA A 70 6.38 7.68 3.64
N VAL A 71 6.79 8.64 4.47
CA VAL A 71 5.87 9.55 5.17
C VAL A 71 5.17 10.49 4.19
N ASN A 72 5.91 11.10 3.27
CA ASN A 72 5.32 12.01 2.27
C ASN A 72 4.36 11.27 1.33
N CYS A 73 4.69 10.04 0.94
CA CYS A 73 3.77 9.17 0.22
C CYS A 73 2.49 8.94 1.03
N CYS A 74 2.61 8.56 2.32
CA CYS A 74 1.44 8.30 3.17
C CYS A 74 0.54 9.52 3.35
N ILE A 75 1.13 10.73 3.48
CA ILE A 75 0.37 11.98 3.50
C ILE A 75 -0.38 12.14 2.19
N LYS A 76 0.31 11.98 1.06
CA LYS A 76 -0.32 12.16 -0.26
C LYS A 76 -1.45 11.17 -0.55
N LEU A 77 -1.35 9.95 -0.03
CA LEU A 77 -2.40 8.93 -0.15
C LEU A 77 -3.69 9.28 0.60
N GLN A 78 -3.65 10.19 1.57
CA GLN A 78 -4.78 10.59 2.41
C GLN A 78 -5.41 11.94 2.02
N GLU A 79 -4.82 12.66 1.06
CA GLU A 79 -5.37 13.89 0.46
C GLU A 79 -6.44 13.59 -0.60
#